data_AF-A0A952QGK3-F1
#
_entry.id   AF-A0A952QGK3-F1
#
_cell.length_a   1.000
_cell.length_b   1.000
_cell.length_c   1.000
_cell.angle_alpha   90.00
_cell.angle_beta   90.00
_cell.angle_gamma   90.00
#
_symmetry.space_group_name_H-M   'P 1'
#
loop_
_entity.id
_entity.type
_entity.pdbx_description
1 polymer ?
#
loop_
_entity_poly.entity_id
_entity_poly.type
_entity_poly.pdbx_seq_one_letter_code
_entity_poly.pdbx_strand_id
1 'polypeptide(L)'
;MNCPRCGKQNEEEARFCAKCGLNLVEAQRAQSQAAPPGEETRYCYRHPKEATNLSCGRCERPICTKCVILGPAGPRCPDCARSKTEFRPAAVVYGAKKGLGSLVGSAGRGGPFAWYYLIILVMMLGGFIRGCAPMFNQPAGNHPAQSRSADPDR
;
A
#
# COMPACT_ATOMS: atom_id res chain seq x y z
N MET A 1 4.29 30.13 -44.66
CA MET A 1 3.61 28.81 -44.50
C MET A 1 2.50 28.58 -45.56
N ASN A 2 2.20 27.33 -45.92
CA ASN A 2 1.22 27.00 -46.96
C ASN A 2 -0.17 26.70 -46.40
N CYS A 3 -1.21 27.17 -47.09
CA CYS A 3 -2.59 26.86 -46.75
C CYS A 3 -2.95 25.40 -47.11
N PRO A 4 -3.43 24.57 -46.18
CA PRO A 4 -3.82 23.17 -46.45
C PRO A 4 -5.08 23.04 -47.32
N ARG A 5 -5.88 24.12 -47.44
CA ARG A 5 -7.12 24.11 -48.24
C ARG A 5 -6.92 24.53 -49.69
N CYS A 6 -6.00 25.44 -49.97
CA CYS A 6 -5.83 26.00 -51.33
C CYS A 6 -4.36 26.10 -51.80
N GLY A 7 -3.40 25.69 -50.98
CA GLY A 7 -1.97 25.62 -51.33
C GLY A 7 -1.22 26.96 -51.41
N LYS A 8 -1.88 28.12 -51.27
CA LYS A 8 -1.21 29.44 -51.36
C LYS A 8 -0.17 29.61 -50.25
N GLN A 9 0.98 30.19 -50.60
CA GLN A 9 1.99 30.70 -49.67
C GLN A 9 1.51 31.97 -48.97
N ASN A 10 1.67 31.98 -47.66
CA ASN A 10 1.36 33.11 -46.78
C ASN A 10 2.57 33.43 -45.90
N GLU A 11 2.65 34.66 -45.42
CA GLU A 11 3.58 35.09 -44.35
C GLU A 11 3.45 34.15 -43.14
N GLU A 12 4.55 33.92 -42.42
CA GLU A 12 4.61 32.94 -41.32
C GLU A 12 3.68 33.28 -40.14
N GLU A 13 3.35 34.56 -39.96
CA GLU A 13 2.48 35.05 -38.87
C GLU A 13 1.01 35.26 -39.30
N ALA A 14 0.67 34.95 -40.55
CA ALA A 14 -0.65 35.27 -41.08
C ALA A 14 -1.76 34.40 -40.47
N ARG A 15 -2.69 35.03 -39.75
CA ARG A 15 -3.83 34.35 -39.10
C ARG A 15 -4.84 33.74 -40.08
N PHE A 16 -5.00 34.36 -41.25
CA PHE A 16 -5.95 33.94 -42.30
C PHE A 16 -5.26 33.79 -43.65
N CYS A 17 -5.75 32.85 -44.47
CA CYS A 17 -5.30 32.70 -45.85
C CYS A 17 -5.87 33.81 -46.74
N ALA A 18 -4.99 34.63 -47.34
CA ALA A 18 -5.39 35.72 -48.22
C ALA A 18 -6.13 35.31 -49.51
N LYS A 19 -6.19 34.01 -49.86
CA LYS A 19 -6.89 33.51 -51.06
C LYS A 19 -8.23 32.83 -50.76
N CYS A 20 -8.33 32.07 -49.67
CA CYS A 20 -9.53 31.26 -49.38
C CYS A 20 -10.19 31.60 -48.02
N GLY A 21 -9.64 32.54 -47.25
CA GLY A 21 -10.18 32.96 -45.96
C GLY A 21 -10.03 31.95 -44.81
N LEU A 22 -9.41 30.79 -45.04
CA LEU A 22 -9.19 29.79 -43.98
C LEU A 22 -8.37 30.38 -42.82
N ASN A 23 -8.80 30.16 -41.59
CA ASN A 23 -7.99 30.43 -40.40
C ASN A 23 -6.85 29.41 -40.33
N LEU A 24 -5.62 29.87 -40.55
CA LEU A 24 -4.46 28.99 -40.62
C LEU A 24 -3.99 28.53 -39.25
N VAL A 25 -4.17 29.36 -38.22
CA VAL A 25 -3.82 29.02 -36.82
C VAL A 25 -4.71 27.89 -36.31
N GLU A 26 -6.00 27.95 -36.62
CA GLU A 26 -6.94 26.90 -36.22
C GLU A 26 -6.76 25.61 -37.03
N ALA A 27 -6.50 25.73 -38.34
CA ALA A 27 -6.17 24.58 -39.18
C ALA A 27 -4.89 23.87 -38.70
N GLN A 28 -3.88 24.61 -38.25
CA GLN A 28 -2.66 24.04 -37.67
C GLN A 28 -2.93 23.35 -36.32
N ARG A 29 -3.75 23.94 -35.45
CA ARG A 29 -4.15 23.31 -34.17
C ARG A 29 -4.93 22.02 -34.38
N ALA A 30 -5.82 21.99 -35.36
CA ALA A 30 -6.54 20.77 -35.73
C ALA A 30 -5.60 19.69 -36.29
N GLN A 31 -4.60 20.08 -37.08
CA GLN A 31 -3.60 19.14 -37.62
C GLN A 31 -2.69 18.56 -36.52
N SER A 32 -2.28 19.36 -35.54
CA SER A 32 -1.47 18.85 -34.42
C SER A 32 -2.26 17.98 -33.45
N GLN A 33 -3.59 18.02 -33.50
CA GLN A 33 -4.49 17.15 -32.73
C GLN A 33 -4.92 15.91 -33.49
N ALA A 34 -4.57 15.78 -34.78
CA ALA A 34 -4.84 14.57 -35.53
C ALA A 34 -3.93 13.43 -35.02
N ALA A 35 -4.54 12.26 -34.77
CA ALA A 35 -3.82 11.07 -34.33
C ALA A 35 -2.68 10.74 -35.31
N PRO A 36 -1.47 10.43 -34.82
CA PRO A 36 -0.31 10.22 -35.68
C PRO A 36 -0.56 9.03 -36.65
N PRO A 37 -0.28 9.19 -37.96
CA PRO A 37 -0.34 8.10 -38.91
C PRO A 37 0.89 7.21 -38.70
N GLY A 38 0.71 6.09 -38.01
CA GLY A 38 1.82 5.19 -37.69
C GLY A 38 1.41 3.92 -36.96
N GLU A 39 0.22 3.38 -37.25
CA GLU A 39 -0.16 2.06 -36.76
C GLU A 39 0.46 0.99 -37.67
N GLU A 40 1.76 0.74 -37.51
CA GLU A 40 2.30 -0.57 -37.87
C GLU A 40 1.59 -1.59 -36.97
N THR A 41 0.65 -2.34 -37.54
CA THR A 41 -0.15 -3.33 -36.82
C THR A 41 0.77 -4.42 -36.29
N ARG A 42 1.15 -4.31 -35.00
CA ARG A 42 1.94 -5.34 -34.32
C ARG A 42 1.01 -6.41 -33.79
N TYR A 43 1.46 -7.66 -33.82
CA TYR A 43 0.69 -8.79 -33.30
C TYR A 43 1.26 -9.27 -31.97
N CYS A 44 0.39 -9.73 -31.07
CA CYS A 44 0.84 -10.27 -29.79
C CYS A 44 1.77 -11.48 -29.98
N TYR A 45 2.87 -11.50 -29.25
CA TYR A 45 3.86 -12.60 -29.33
C TYR A 45 3.28 -13.99 -29.02
N ARG A 46 2.19 -14.06 -28.24
CA ARG A 46 1.50 -15.29 -27.84
C ARG A 46 0.20 -15.51 -28.61
N HIS A 47 -0.41 -14.43 -29.11
CA HIS A 47 -1.64 -14.45 -29.89
C HIS A 47 -1.42 -13.75 -31.25
N PRO A 48 -0.91 -14.46 -32.27
CA PRO A 48 -0.57 -13.85 -33.56
C PRO A 48 -1.80 -13.34 -34.34
N LYS A 49 -3.01 -13.70 -33.92
CA LYS A 49 -4.27 -13.23 -34.52
C LYS A 49 -4.78 -11.91 -33.91
N GLU A 50 -4.17 -11.45 -32.82
CA GLU A 50 -4.60 -10.24 -32.12
C GLU A 50 -3.61 -9.10 -32.40
N ALA A 51 -4.07 -8.11 -33.17
CA ALA A 51 -3.35 -6.86 -33.35
C ALA A 51 -3.33 -6.08 -32.03
N THR A 52 -2.22 -5.43 -31.74
CA THR A 52 -2.00 -4.69 -30.50
C THR A 52 -1.08 -3.50 -30.71
N ASN A 53 -1.43 -2.39 -30.06
CA ASN A 53 -0.57 -1.21 -29.92
C ASN A 53 0.13 -1.16 -28.56
N LEU A 54 -0.06 -2.19 -27.71
CA LEU A 54 0.52 -2.29 -26.39
C LEU A 54 1.79 -3.15 -26.40
N SER A 55 2.83 -2.68 -25.70
CA SER A 55 4.11 -3.37 -25.55
C SER A 55 4.54 -3.45 -24.09
N CYS A 56 5.31 -4.49 -23.73
CA CYS A 56 5.84 -4.67 -22.38
C CYS A 56 6.88 -3.59 -22.06
N GLY A 57 6.73 -2.86 -20.95
CA GLY A 57 7.69 -1.80 -20.56
C GLY A 57 9.05 -2.30 -20.01
N ARG A 58 9.38 -3.60 -20.16
CA ARG A 58 10.66 -4.19 -19.75
C ARG A 58 11.42 -4.84 -20.90
N CYS A 59 10.71 -5.45 -21.84
CA CYS A 59 11.33 -6.20 -22.94
C CYS A 59 10.79 -5.77 -24.32
N GLU A 60 10.00 -4.69 -24.36
CA GLU A 60 9.38 -4.08 -25.55
C GLU A 60 8.55 -5.02 -26.45
N ARG A 61 8.31 -6.28 -26.06
CA ARG A 61 7.53 -7.23 -26.87
C ARG A 61 6.05 -6.80 -26.96
N PRO A 62 5.41 -6.92 -28.14
CA PRO A 62 3.99 -6.64 -28.30
C PRO A 62 3.12 -7.65 -27.53
N ILE A 63 2.18 -7.13 -26.74
CA ILE A 63 1.28 -7.92 -25.87
C ILE A 63 -0.17 -7.50 -26.11
N CYS A 64 -1.12 -8.43 -26.15
CA CYS A 64 -2.54 -8.11 -26.24
C CYS A 64 -3.14 -7.79 -24.86
N THR A 65 -4.35 -7.22 -24.86
CA THR A 65 -5.14 -6.93 -23.66
C THR A 65 -5.52 -8.18 -22.85
N LYS A 66 -5.42 -9.37 -23.43
CA LYS A 66 -5.63 -10.65 -22.73
C LYS A 66 -4.38 -11.16 -22.00
N CYS A 67 -3.19 -10.77 -22.46
CA CYS A 67 -1.91 -11.22 -21.88
C CYS A 67 -1.24 -10.18 -20.98
N VAL A 68 -1.73 -8.94 -20.98
CA VAL A 68 -1.16 -7.87 -20.16
C VAL A 68 -1.36 -8.16 -18.68
N ILE A 69 -0.30 -7.97 -17.90
CA ILE A 69 -0.34 -7.93 -16.45
C ILE A 69 0.01 -6.51 -16.03
N LEU A 70 -0.90 -5.84 -15.33
CA LEU A 70 -0.67 -4.50 -14.79
C LEU A 70 0.19 -4.61 -13.53
N GLY A 71 1.47 -4.25 -13.65
CA GLY A 71 2.37 -4.12 -12.51
C GLY A 71 2.40 -2.69 -11.97
N PRO A 72 3.04 -2.46 -10.82
CA PRO A 72 3.17 -1.13 -10.22
C PRO A 72 3.96 -0.14 -11.10
N ALA A 73 4.79 -0.65 -12.02
CA ALA A 73 5.58 0.13 -12.97
C ALA A 73 5.02 0.03 -14.42
N GLY A 74 3.73 -0.24 -14.58
CA GLY A 74 3.06 -0.29 -15.88
C GLY A 74 2.85 -1.70 -16.45
N PRO A 75 2.49 -1.81 -17.75
CA PRO A 75 2.12 -3.06 -18.41
C PRO A 75 3.33 -3.99 -18.57
N ARG A 76 3.16 -5.26 -18.16
CA ARG A 76 4.18 -6.31 -18.24
C ARG A 76 3.65 -7.55 -18.95
N CYS A 77 4.52 -8.25 -19.65
CA CYS A 77 4.24 -9.58 -20.20
C CYS A 77 4.32 -10.65 -19.09
N PRO A 78 3.67 -11.81 -19.25
CA PRO A 78 3.64 -12.87 -18.23
C PRO A 78 5.01 -13.45 -17.90
N ASP A 79 5.95 -13.41 -18.84
CA ASP A 79 7.32 -13.88 -18.63
C ASP A 79 8.11 -12.90 -17.73
N CYS A 80 7.91 -11.59 -17.91
CA CYS A 80 8.55 -10.56 -17.08
C CYS A 80 7.86 -10.32 -15.73
N ALA A 81 6.56 -10.65 -15.62
CA ALA A 81 5.80 -10.47 -14.39
C ALA A 81 6.13 -11.52 -13.31
N ARG A 82 6.57 -12.72 -13.73
CA ARG A 82 6.99 -13.78 -12.79
C ARG A 82 8.39 -13.48 -12.24
N SER A 83 8.47 -12.60 -11.24
CA SER A 83 9.65 -12.56 -10.38
C SER A 83 9.60 -13.76 -9.43
N LYS A 84 10.50 -14.72 -9.65
CA LYS A 84 10.79 -15.82 -8.73
C LYS A 84 11.54 -15.24 -7.52
N THR A 85 10.86 -14.44 -6.71
CA THR A 85 11.40 -14.09 -5.39
C THR A 85 11.31 -15.37 -4.58
N GLU A 86 12.40 -16.12 -4.54
CA GLU A 86 12.51 -17.27 -3.64
C GLU A 86 12.49 -16.72 -2.22
N PHE A 87 11.33 -16.80 -1.58
CA PHE A 87 11.26 -16.65 -0.14
C PHE A 87 12.19 -17.71 0.45
N ARG A 88 13.33 -17.28 1.03
CA ARG A 88 14.26 -18.16 1.74
C ARG A 88 13.89 -18.16 3.23
N PRO A 89 12.95 -19.01 3.69
CA PRO A 89 12.53 -19.05 5.09
C PRO A 89 13.69 -19.37 6.04
N ALA A 90 14.75 -20.01 5.54
CA ALA A 90 15.96 -20.30 6.30
C ALA A 90 16.62 -19.06 6.93
N ALA A 91 16.56 -17.89 6.27
CA ALA A 91 17.11 -16.65 6.82
C ALA A 91 16.31 -16.13 8.03
N VAL A 92 14.98 -16.29 8.01
CA VAL A 92 14.07 -15.91 9.11
C VAL A 92 14.27 -16.85 10.31
N VAL A 93 14.41 -18.16 10.07
CA VAL A 93 14.62 -19.15 11.14
C VAL A 93 15.99 -18.99 11.81
N TYR A 94 17.03 -18.63 11.06
CA TYR A 94 18.37 -18.39 11.62
C TYR A 94 18.41 -17.14 12.53
N GLY A 95 17.65 -16.09 12.18
CA GLY A 95 17.46 -14.91 13.04
C GLY A 95 16.74 -15.22 14.36
N ALA A 96 15.70 -16.07 14.30
CA ALA A 96 14.94 -16.47 15.48
C ALA A 96 15.77 -17.29 16.48
N LYS A 97 16.65 -18.19 16.01
CA LYS A 97 17.52 -19.00 16.87
C LYS A 97 18.56 -18.17 17.64
N LYS A 98 19.11 -17.11 17.03
CA LYS A 98 20.00 -16.15 17.73
C LYS A 98 19.24 -15.33 18.77
N GLY A 99 18.00 -14.92 18.50
CA GLY A 99 17.15 -14.21 19.46
C GLY A 99 16.83 -15.03 20.70
N LEU A 100 16.48 -16.31 20.52
CA LEU A 100 16.17 -17.22 21.63
C LEU A 100 17.42 -17.62 22.45
N GLY A 101 18.56 -17.80 21.77
CA GLY A 101 19.85 -18.06 22.45
C GLY A 101 20.32 -16.90 23.32
N SER A 102 19.96 -15.66 22.98
CA SER A 102 20.27 -14.48 23.81
C SER A 102 19.39 -14.37 25.06
N LEU A 103 18.17 -14.91 25.01
CA LEU A 103 17.23 -14.96 26.14
C LEU A 103 17.56 -16.12 27.11
N VAL A 104 18.05 -17.24 26.59
CA VAL A 104 18.50 -18.39 27.42
C VAL A 104 19.94 -18.21 27.92
N GLY A 105 20.82 -17.59 27.14
CA GLY A 105 22.22 -17.35 27.51
C GLY A 105 22.44 -16.22 28.53
N SER A 106 21.45 -15.35 28.74
CA SER A 106 21.51 -14.27 29.75
C SER A 106 21.09 -14.73 31.15
N ALA A 107 20.58 -15.95 31.31
CA ALA A 107 20.30 -16.54 32.62
C ALA A 107 21.56 -17.02 33.38
N GLY A 108 22.73 -17.09 32.72
CA GLY A 108 23.96 -17.63 33.31
C GLY A 108 24.97 -16.59 33.82
N ARG A 109 24.75 -15.28 33.62
CA ARG A 109 25.71 -14.23 34.03
C ARG A 109 24.97 -13.01 34.56
N GLY A 110 24.40 -13.18 35.75
CA GLY A 110 23.54 -12.22 36.43
C GLY A 110 24.23 -10.89 36.73
N GLY A 111 23.97 -9.89 35.90
CA GLY A 111 24.03 -8.49 36.32
C GLY A 111 22.83 -8.13 37.21
N PRO A 112 22.82 -6.95 37.84
CA PRO A 112 21.79 -6.52 38.80
C PRO A 112 20.36 -6.61 38.24
N PHE A 113 20.21 -6.51 36.92
CA PHE A 113 18.94 -6.65 36.22
C PHE A 113 18.29 -8.03 36.36
N ALA A 114 19.05 -9.13 36.40
CA ALA A 114 18.49 -10.47 36.59
C ALA A 114 17.85 -10.63 37.98
N TRP A 115 18.46 -10.04 39.01
CA TRP A 115 17.92 -9.98 40.37
C TRP A 115 16.63 -9.15 40.44
N TYR A 116 16.58 -8.00 39.75
CA TYR A 116 15.35 -7.21 39.64
C TYR A 116 14.22 -7.96 38.93
N TYR A 117 14.49 -8.66 37.83
CA TYR A 117 13.47 -9.46 37.14
C TYR A 117 12.94 -10.61 38.02
N LEU A 118 13.82 -11.26 38.80
CA LEU A 118 13.43 -12.30 39.74
C LEU A 118 12.52 -11.73 40.86
N ILE A 119 12.87 -10.58 41.44
CA ILE A 119 12.04 -9.89 42.44
C ILE A 119 10.67 -9.51 41.87
N ILE A 120 10.63 -8.90 40.67
CA ILE A 120 9.38 -8.49 40.02
C ILE A 120 8.48 -9.70 39.77
N LEU A 121 9.05 -10.81 39.32
CA LEU A 121 8.32 -12.04 39.06
C LEU A 121 7.78 -12.67 40.35
N VAL A 122 8.55 -12.63 41.45
CA VAL A 122 8.10 -13.09 42.79
C VAL A 122 7.00 -12.18 43.35
N MET A 123 7.04 -10.86 43.14
CA MET A 123 5.95 -9.97 43.57
C MET A 123 4.68 -10.15 42.74
N MET A 124 4.81 -10.33 41.42
CA MET A 124 3.66 -10.57 40.52
C MET A 124 2.99 -11.91 40.79
N LEU A 125 3.77 -12.98 41.02
CA LEU A 125 3.22 -14.31 41.31
C LEU A 125 2.83 -14.49 42.79
N GLY A 126 3.58 -13.89 43.72
CA GLY A 126 3.31 -13.96 45.16
C GLY A 126 2.21 -13.02 45.65
N GLY A 127 1.97 -11.91 44.93
CA GLY A 127 0.86 -10.98 45.21
C GLY A 127 -0.51 -11.61 44.99
N PHE A 128 -0.61 -12.65 44.16
CA PHE A 128 -1.84 -13.41 43.96
C PHE A 128 -2.19 -14.37 45.11
N ILE A 129 -1.21 -14.77 45.93
CA ILE A 129 -1.42 -15.75 47.01
C ILE A 129 -1.91 -15.07 48.31
N ARG A 130 -1.81 -13.74 48.43
CA ARG A 130 -2.19 -12.97 49.64
C ARG A 130 -3.38 -12.02 49.41
N GLY A 131 -4.21 -12.32 48.41
CA GLY A 131 -5.36 -11.50 47.98
C GLY A 131 -6.73 -12.16 48.13
N CYS A 132 -6.86 -13.28 48.86
CA CYS A 132 -8.15 -13.88 49.20
C CYS A 132 -8.19 -14.24 50.69
N ALA A 133 -8.32 -13.23 51.55
CA ALA A 133 -8.89 -13.43 52.88
C ALA A 133 -10.36 -12.95 52.82
N PRO A 134 -11.35 -13.83 53.08
CA PRO A 134 -12.75 -13.50 52.92
C PRO A 134 -13.25 -12.55 54.01
N MET A 135 -14.06 -11.60 53.57
CA MET A 135 -14.74 -10.54 54.32
C MET A 135 -15.96 -11.08 55.11
N PHE A 136 -15.78 -12.16 55.88
CA PHE A 136 -16.86 -12.83 56.62
C PHE A 136 -16.50 -13.00 58.11
N ASN A 137 -16.35 -11.90 58.85
CA ASN A 137 -16.62 -11.94 60.29
C ASN A 137 -16.88 -10.54 60.86
N GLN A 138 -18.02 -9.94 60.52
CA GLN A 138 -18.59 -8.88 61.34
C GLN A 138 -19.50 -9.56 62.37
N PRO A 139 -19.17 -9.58 63.67
CA PRO A 139 -20.12 -10.06 64.67
C PRO A 139 -21.35 -9.16 64.68
N ALA A 140 -22.50 -9.76 64.40
CA ALA A 140 -23.79 -9.12 64.55
C ALA A 140 -24.05 -8.77 66.01
N GLY A 141 -24.67 -7.61 66.24
CA GLY A 141 -25.47 -7.38 67.44
C GLY A 141 -24.94 -6.29 68.36
N ASN A 142 -25.33 -5.05 68.04
CA ASN A 142 -26.11 -4.15 68.91
C ASN A 142 -25.66 -2.72 68.63
N HIS A 143 -26.50 -1.91 67.98
CA HIS A 143 -26.78 -0.54 68.40
C HIS A 143 -28.05 -0.01 67.69
N PRO A 144 -28.79 0.91 68.34
CA PRO A 144 -30.24 0.92 68.35
C PRO A 144 -30.87 1.79 67.26
N ALA A 145 -32.17 1.57 67.09
CA ALA A 145 -33.08 2.36 66.28
C ALA A 145 -32.99 3.86 66.58
N GLN A 146 -32.82 4.68 65.53
CA GLN A 146 -33.08 6.11 65.61
C GLN A 146 -34.03 6.55 64.49
N SER A 147 -35.30 6.60 64.93
CA SER A 147 -36.39 7.50 64.58
C SER A 147 -36.30 8.36 63.32
N ARG A 148 -37.32 8.14 62.48
CA ARG A 148 -37.89 9.07 61.50
C ARG A 148 -38.17 10.46 62.08
N SER A 149 -37.92 11.49 61.27
CA SER A 149 -38.68 12.74 61.19
C SER A 149 -38.52 13.22 59.74
N ALA A 150 -39.51 13.00 58.88
CA ALA A 150 -40.62 13.93 58.61
C ALA A 150 -40.15 15.13 57.79
N ASP A 151 -40.44 15.09 56.49
CA ASP A 151 -40.43 16.26 55.60
C ASP A 151 -41.64 16.14 54.67
N PRO A 152 -42.75 16.84 54.95
CA PRO A 152 -43.89 16.93 54.05
C PRO A 152 -44.07 18.39 53.62
N ASP A 153 -43.35 18.83 52.60
CA ASP A 153 -43.73 20.00 51.80
C ASP A 153 -43.51 19.68 50.30
N ARG A 154 -44.52 19.02 49.73
CA ARG A 154 -44.80 18.94 48.29
C ARG A 154 -46.30 19.07 48.07
#